data_AF-A0A2V8V1X7-F1
#
_entry.id   AF-A0A2V8V1X7-F1
#
_cell.length_a   1.000
_cell.length_b   1.000
_cell.length_c   1.000
_cell.angle_alpha   90.00
_cell.angle_beta   90.00
_cell.angle_gamma   90.00
#
_symmetry.space_group_name_H-M   'P 1'
#
loop_
_entity.id
_entity.type
_entity.pdbx_description
1 polymer ?
#
loop_
_entity_poly.entity_id
_entity_poly.type
_entity_poly.pdbx_seq_one_letter_code
_entity_poly.pdbx_strand_id
1 'polypeptide(L)'
;MVEGSRSTANRQEQRREPRSVAAGEVRFSFSELGPGLGTREVRGRLMDVSKSGFRAQHDCSALTAGQVVQFRFIPRTHGQARVVWTRILEGYVETGFVILP
;
A
#
# COMPACT_ATOMS: atom_id res chain seq x y z
N MET A 1 -0.11 16.66 44.92
CA MET A 1 0.33 17.42 43.74
C MET A 1 0.77 16.39 42.71
N VAL A 2 0.03 16.28 41.61
CA VAL A 2 0.21 15.25 40.57
C VAL A 2 1.21 15.74 39.54
N GLU A 3 2.28 14.99 39.29
CA GLU A 3 3.07 15.15 38.07
C GLU A 3 3.22 13.78 37.40
N GLY A 4 2.40 13.59 36.37
CA GLY A 4 2.51 12.47 35.44
C GLY A 4 3.57 12.77 34.40
N SER A 5 4.63 11.96 34.38
CA SER A 5 5.52 11.89 33.23
C SER A 5 5.00 10.80 32.29
N ARG A 6 4.14 11.19 31.35
CA ARG A 6 3.81 10.37 30.18
C ARG A 6 5.07 10.21 29.34
N SER A 7 5.71 9.05 29.46
CA SER A 7 6.69 8.58 28.49
C SER A 7 5.99 8.38 27.14
N THR A 8 5.99 9.41 26.29
CA THR A 8 5.41 9.34 24.95
C THR A 8 6.31 8.49 24.05
N ALA A 9 5.93 7.22 23.93
CA ALA A 9 6.02 6.40 22.73
C ALA A 9 7.25 6.64 21.83
N ASN A 10 8.40 6.09 22.23
CA ASN A 10 9.43 5.71 21.25
C ASN A 10 8.96 4.42 20.55
N ARG A 11 7.89 4.52 19.74
CA ARG A 11 7.44 3.43 18.87
C ARG A 11 8.42 3.41 17.71
N GLN A 12 9.52 2.68 17.91
CA GLN A 12 10.60 2.44 16.95
C GLN A 12 10.13 2.69 15.51
N GLU A 13 10.68 3.75 14.92
CA GLU A 13 10.55 4.01 13.49
C GLU A 13 11.23 2.85 12.75
N GLN A 14 10.46 1.81 12.42
CA GLN A 14 10.93 0.60 11.74
C GLN A 14 11.10 0.81 10.23
N ARG A 15 10.85 2.03 9.72
CA ARG A 15 10.97 2.32 8.29
C ARG A 15 12.45 2.47 7.94
N ARG A 16 12.91 1.59 7.04
CA ARG A 16 14.28 1.62 6.48
C ARG A 16 14.51 2.77 5.49
N GLU A 17 13.45 3.42 5.01
CA GLU A 17 13.52 4.46 3.99
C GLU A 17 12.59 5.65 4.30
N PRO A 18 13.02 6.88 3.98
CA PRO A 18 12.14 8.04 4.02
C PRO A 18 11.00 7.88 3.00
N ARG A 19 9.79 8.24 3.40
CA ARG A 19 8.61 8.24 2.53
C ARG A 19 8.21 9.68 2.22
N SER A 20 7.98 9.96 0.95
CA SER A 20 7.42 11.23 0.52
C SER A 20 5.91 11.11 0.45
N VAL A 21 5.19 12.11 0.96
CA VAL A 21 3.75 12.22 0.75
C VAL A 21 3.51 12.26 -0.75
N ALA A 22 2.64 11.40 -1.24
CA ALA A 22 2.27 11.35 -2.64
C ALA A 22 0.76 11.54 -2.74
N ALA A 23 0.33 12.25 -3.77
CA ALA A 23 -1.07 12.36 -4.16
C ALA A 23 -1.14 12.05 -5.65
N GLY A 24 -1.77 10.93 -6.00
CA GLY A 24 -1.88 10.48 -7.38
C GLY A 24 -2.75 9.24 -7.52
N GLU A 25 -3.30 9.01 -8.70
CA GLU A 25 -4.03 7.77 -9.00
C GLU A 25 -3.03 6.63 -9.22
N VAL A 26 -3.33 5.49 -8.60
CA VAL A 26 -2.67 4.21 -8.88
C VAL A 26 -3.72 3.20 -9.32
N ARG A 27 -3.39 2.40 -10.31
CA ARG A 27 -4.21 1.26 -10.74
C ARG A 27 -3.49 -0.04 -10.42
N PHE A 28 -4.25 -1.02 -9.96
CA PHE A 28 -3.79 -2.37 -9.69
C PHE A 28 -4.46 -3.35 -10.62
N SER A 29 -3.71 -4.34 -11.10
CA SER A 29 -4.26 -5.47 -11.85
C SER A 29 -3.72 -6.77 -11.26
N PHE A 30 -4.63 -7.68 -10.93
CA PHE A 30 -4.30 -8.99 -10.35
C PHE A 30 -5.33 -10.03 -10.73
N SER A 31 -4.98 -11.31 -10.63
CA SER A 31 -5.95 -12.39 -10.77
C SER A 31 -6.51 -12.78 -9.40
N GLU A 32 -7.83 -12.98 -9.35
CA GLU A 32 -8.54 -13.50 -8.18
C GLU A 32 -8.69 -15.03 -8.22
N LEU A 33 -8.63 -15.65 -9.41
CA LEU A 33 -8.92 -17.08 -9.61
C LEU A 33 -7.67 -17.92 -9.97
N GLY A 34 -6.49 -17.30 -9.97
CA GLY A 34 -5.22 -17.94 -10.33
C GLY A 34 -4.71 -17.53 -11.73
N PRO A 35 -3.43 -17.84 -12.05
CA PRO A 35 -2.78 -17.35 -13.26
C PRO A 35 -3.61 -17.65 -14.52
N GLY A 36 -3.95 -16.62 -15.31
CA GLY A 36 -4.69 -16.76 -16.56
C GLY A 36 -6.22 -16.80 -16.45
N LEU A 37 -6.80 -16.76 -15.25
CA LEU A 37 -8.24 -16.72 -15.04
C LEU A 37 -8.65 -15.42 -14.34
N GLY A 38 -9.41 -14.57 -15.05
CA GLY A 38 -10.04 -13.35 -14.53
C GLY A 38 -9.07 -12.31 -13.96
N THR A 39 -8.75 -11.26 -14.74
CA THR A 39 -8.00 -10.11 -14.23
C THR A 39 -8.96 -9.06 -13.67
N ARG A 40 -8.79 -8.70 -12.40
CA ARG A 40 -9.48 -7.58 -11.77
C ARG A 40 -8.62 -6.32 -11.84
N GLU A 41 -9.21 -5.21 -12.23
CA GLU A 41 -8.60 -3.88 -12.13
C GLU A 41 -9.21 -3.12 -10.95
N VAL A 42 -8.35 -2.52 -10.13
CA VAL A 42 -8.74 -1.70 -8.97
C VAL A 42 -8.08 -0.34 -9.09
N ARG A 43 -8.85 0.72 -8.83
CA ARG A 43 -8.32 2.08 -8.72
C ARG A 43 -8.05 2.41 -7.26
N GLY A 44 -6.99 3.16 -7.03
CA GLY A 44 -6.61 3.64 -5.71
C GLY A 44 -5.96 5.00 -5.77
N ARG A 45 -5.72 5.56 -4.60
CA ARG A 45 -5.01 6.81 -4.37
C ARG A 45 -3.70 6.51 -3.65
N LEU A 46 -2.57 6.96 -4.21
CA LEU A 46 -1.30 6.96 -3.51
C LEU A 46 -1.39 7.86 -2.28
N MET A 47 -0.88 7.35 -1.16
CA MET A 47 -0.78 8.07 0.12
C MET A 47 0.66 8.50 0.37
N ASP A 48 1.60 7.60 0.11
CA ASP A 48 3.04 7.84 0.23
C ASP A 48 3.83 6.86 -0.65
N VAL A 49 5.02 7.28 -1.06
CA VAL A 49 5.97 6.48 -1.84
C VAL A 49 7.36 6.51 -1.19
N SER A 50 8.11 5.44 -1.33
CA SER A 50 9.55 5.36 -1.08
C SER A 50 10.26 4.82 -2.32
N LYS A 51 11.59 4.61 -2.24
CA LYS A 51 12.33 3.98 -3.35
C LYS A 51 11.90 2.53 -3.59
N SER A 52 11.61 1.81 -2.50
CA SER A 52 11.31 0.37 -2.53
C SER A 52 9.82 0.03 -2.44
N GLY A 53 8.93 0.99 -2.25
CA GLY A 53 7.53 0.68 -1.97
C GLY A 53 6.61 1.88 -1.99
N PHE A 54 5.34 1.64 -1.73
CA PHE A 54 4.33 2.68 -1.63
C PHE A 54 3.14 2.22 -0.78
N ARG A 55 2.32 3.17 -0.37
CA ARG A 55 1.02 2.91 0.26
C ARG A 55 -0.08 3.51 -0.58
N ALA A 56 -1.18 2.78 -0.70
CA ALA A 56 -2.36 3.26 -1.39
C ALA A 56 -3.64 3.00 -0.60
N GLN A 57 -4.61 3.87 -0.81
CA GLN A 57 -6.00 3.73 -0.38
C GLN A 57 -6.85 3.27 -1.57
N HIS A 58 -7.74 2.29 -1.39
CA HIS A 58 -8.69 1.81 -2.40
C HIS A 58 -9.92 1.18 -1.74
N ASP A 59 -10.88 0.70 -2.53
CA ASP A 59 -12.11 0.05 -2.09
C ASP A 59 -12.04 -1.49 -2.10
N CYS A 60 -11.00 -2.07 -2.71
CA CYS A 60 -10.87 -3.52 -2.81
C CYS A 60 -10.36 -4.19 -1.53
N SER A 61 -11.17 -5.04 -0.90
CA SER A 61 -10.76 -5.86 0.25
C SER A 61 -10.10 -7.19 -0.13
N ALA A 62 -10.00 -7.52 -1.42
CA ALA A 62 -9.46 -8.80 -1.89
C ALA A 62 -7.93 -8.86 -1.94
N LEU A 63 -7.24 -7.72 -1.77
CA LEU A 63 -5.78 -7.68 -1.72
C LEU A 63 -5.27 -8.25 -0.40
N THR A 64 -4.55 -9.37 -0.48
CA THR A 64 -4.02 -10.10 0.68
C THR A 64 -2.50 -10.10 0.71
N ALA A 65 -1.91 -10.18 1.89
CA ALA A 65 -0.46 -10.20 2.06
C ALA A 65 0.19 -11.36 1.28
N GLY A 66 1.30 -11.07 0.60
CA GLY A 66 2.02 -12.01 -0.25
C GLY A 66 1.57 -11.99 -1.72
N GLN A 67 0.38 -11.47 -2.03
CA GLN A 67 -0.11 -11.36 -3.39
C GLN A 67 0.73 -10.37 -4.21
N VAL A 68 1.03 -10.73 -5.46
CA VAL A 68 1.71 -9.86 -6.42
C VAL A 68 0.68 -9.23 -7.35
N VAL A 69 0.78 -7.91 -7.52
CA VAL A 69 -0.08 -7.13 -8.41
C VAL A 69 0.77 -6.40 -9.44
N GLN A 70 0.23 -6.20 -10.63
CA GLN A 70 0.74 -5.14 -11.51
C GLN A 70 0.22 -3.81 -10.96
N PHE A 71 1.06 -2.78 -10.95
CA PHE A 71 0.63 -1.43 -10.63
C PHE A 71 0.99 -0.45 -11.75
N ARG A 72 0.22 0.64 -11.84
CA ARG A 72 0.53 1.80 -12.68
C ARG A 72 0.20 3.09 -11.93
N PHE A 73 1.21 3.93 -11.71
CA PHE A 73 1.02 5.33 -11.33
C PHE A 73 0.74 6.13 -12.59
N ILE A 74 -0.38 6.84 -12.62
CA ILE A 74 -0.71 7.72 -13.74
C ILE A 74 0.18 8.97 -13.65
N PRO A 75 0.86 9.40 -14.74
CA PRO A 75 0.72 8.89 -16.11
C PRO A 75 1.77 7.87 -16.58
N ARG A 76 2.89 7.62 -15.89
CA ARG A 76 4.07 7.00 -16.55
C ARG A 76 4.77 5.85 -15.82
N THR A 77 4.56 5.65 -14.52
CA THR A 77 5.30 4.61 -13.79
C THR A 77 4.46 3.34 -13.70
N HIS A 78 5.04 2.18 -13.98
CA HIS A 78 4.38 0.89 -13.82
C HIS A 78 5.39 -0.16 -13.40
N GLY A 79 4.90 -1.27 -12.88
CA GLY A 79 5.74 -2.39 -12.45
C GLY A 79 4.95 -3.42 -11.67
N GLN A 80 5.67 -4.27 -10.95
CA GLN A 80 5.08 -5.27 -10.06
C GLN A 80 5.31 -4.87 -8.62
N ALA A 81 4.33 -5.15 -7.77
CA ALA A 81 4.50 -4.98 -6.33
C ALA A 81 3.86 -6.12 -5.57
N ARG A 82 4.45 -6.46 -4.44
CA ARG A 82 3.90 -7.45 -3.49
C ARG A 82 3.19 -6.72 -2.36
N VAL A 83 1.99 -7.18 -2.03
CA VAL A 83 1.25 -6.73 -0.86
C VAL A 83 1.99 -7.21 0.39
N VAL A 84 2.35 -6.27 1.27
CA VAL A 84 3.03 -6.57 2.54
C VAL A 84 2.02 -6.61 3.69
N TRP A 85 1.03 -5.72 3.65
CA TRP A 85 -0.07 -5.68 4.62
C TRP A 85 -1.28 -4.98 4.01
N THR A 86 -2.46 -5.33 4.53
CA THR A 86 -3.74 -4.71 4.20
C THR A 86 -4.44 -4.33 5.49
N ARG A 87 -5.00 -3.12 5.56
CA ARG A 87 -5.79 -2.63 6.68
C ARG A 87 -7.15 -2.16 6.16
N ILE A 88 -8.20 -2.90 6.51
CA ILE A 88 -9.58 -2.54 6.19
C ILE A 88 -10.06 -1.54 7.24
N LEU A 89 -10.56 -0.40 6.78
CA LEU A 89 -11.12 0.68 7.59
C LEU A 89 -12.58 0.91 7.18
N GLU A 90 -13.30 1.71 7.96
CA GLU A 90 -14.65 2.09 7.60
C GLU A 90 -14.63 2.97 6.33
N GLY A 91 -15.12 2.41 5.22
CA GLY A 91 -15.24 3.10 3.93
C GLY A 91 -14.06 2.95 2.97
N TYR A 92 -12.90 2.42 3.40
CA TYR A 92 -11.76 2.18 2.50
C TYR A 92 -10.77 1.14 3.05
N VAL A 93 -9.85 0.71 2.19
CA VAL A 93 -8.75 -0.19 2.50
C VAL A 93 -7.45 0.54 2.26
N GLU A 94 -6.53 0.49 3.23
CA GLU A 94 -5.13 0.87 3.02
C GLU A 94 -4.29 -0.38 2.78
N THR A 95 -3.43 -0.34 1.77
CA THR A 95 -2.52 -1.44 1.46
C THR A 95 -1.10 -0.92 1.31
N GLY A 96 -0.16 -1.61 1.95
CA GLY A 96 1.27 -1.38 1.82
C GLY A 96 1.88 -2.33 0.79
N PHE A 97 2.65 -1.78 -0.13
CA PHE A 97 3.27 -2.50 -1.23
C PHE A 97 4.79 -2.35 -1.20
N VAL A 98 5.49 -3.42 -1.58
CA VAL A 98 6.92 -3.40 -1.93
C VAL A 98 7.07 -3.62 -3.43
N ILE A 99 7.77 -2.73 -4.12
CA ILE A 99 8.05 -2.83 -5.56
C ILE A 99 9.04 -3.96 -5.78
N LEU A 100 8.76 -4.80 -6.77
CA LEU A 100 9.64 -5.89 -7.16
C LEU A 100 10.63 -5.42 -8.26
N PRO A 101 11.87 -5.94 -8.28
CA PRO A 101 12.86 -5.65 -9.32
C PRO A 101 12.41 -6.04 -10.72
#